data_AF-A0A7X7WHQ9-F1
#
_entry.id   AF-A0A7X7WHQ9-F1
#
_cell.length_a   1.000
_cell.length_b   1.000
_cell.length_c   1.000
_cell.angle_alpha   90.00
_cell.angle_beta   90.00
_cell.angle_gamma   90.00
#
_symmetry.space_group_name_H-M   'P 1'
#
loop_
_entity.id
_entity.type
_entity.pdbx_description
1 polymer ?
#
loop_
_entity_poly.entity_id
_entity_poly.type
_entity_poly.pdbx_seq_one_letter_code
_entity_poly.pdbx_strand_id
1 'polypeptide(L)'
;MRQHGATMVRDEHLDERERALRIELGKRTVCAEARADREYQVALDTEYARQMGDQISKLMREERLEEARKLLAQELSKHPRELRFLNLQTLVGLYDHPSGDFSEAQKYARLTMEIAVEKGNSHYQQTALCHMGIAAQLEGKTQYSLMMYLAAYSIDKSYIVPIQNLAGWYATQGQLEDAMLWIDRLLEISPDWQTRNDIIDYLLKDEAINNLRKHKRFVEEVSNKIKSSKRK
;
A
#
# COMPACT_ATOMS: atom_id res chain seq x y z
N MET A 1 8.27 -48.99 -17.94
CA MET A 1 8.81 -48.10 -16.88
C MET A 1 9.08 -46.75 -17.56
N ARG A 2 8.28 -45.68 -17.39
CA ARG A 2 8.31 -44.66 -16.29
C ARG A 2 9.76 -44.35 -15.90
N GLN A 3 10.32 -43.13 -16.00
CA GLN A 3 9.86 -41.78 -15.59
C GLN A 3 10.75 -40.71 -16.28
N HIS A 4 10.17 -39.65 -16.86
CA HIS A 4 10.14 -38.27 -16.32
C HIS A 4 11.50 -37.53 -16.24
N GLY A 5 11.70 -36.60 -17.16
CA GLY A 5 12.62 -35.48 -17.05
C GLY A 5 11.98 -34.26 -17.71
N ALA A 6 10.87 -33.78 -17.13
CA ALA A 6 10.16 -32.60 -17.59
C ALA A 6 10.88 -31.33 -17.13
N THR A 7 11.31 -30.54 -18.10
CA THR A 7 11.19 -29.07 -18.16
C THR A 7 11.19 -28.29 -16.83
N MET A 8 12.33 -27.65 -16.54
CA MET A 8 12.34 -26.38 -15.80
C MET A 8 12.88 -25.28 -16.70
N VAL A 9 11.98 -24.70 -17.49
CA VAL A 9 12.08 -23.32 -17.93
C VAL A 9 11.00 -22.60 -17.14
N ARG A 10 11.35 -21.99 -16.00
CA ARG A 10 10.45 -21.12 -15.25
C ARG A 10 10.93 -19.69 -15.39
N ASP A 11 10.12 -18.93 -16.14
CA ASP A 11 9.73 -17.56 -15.81
C ASP A 11 10.79 -16.44 -15.90
N GLU A 12 11.36 -16.22 -17.08
CA GLU A 12 12.03 -14.95 -17.43
C GLU A 12 11.05 -13.84 -17.90
N HIS A 13 9.74 -14.10 -17.85
CA HIS A 13 8.69 -13.17 -18.26
C HIS A 13 7.63 -12.99 -17.17
N LEU A 14 8.04 -12.61 -15.96
CA LEU A 14 7.15 -11.85 -15.09
C LEU A 14 6.76 -10.58 -15.87
N ASP A 15 5.50 -10.53 -16.28
CA ASP A 15 4.90 -9.59 -17.24
C ASP A 15 5.33 -8.15 -16.92
N GLU A 16 5.84 -7.41 -17.91
CA GLU A 16 6.18 -5.97 -17.76
C GLU A 16 5.04 -5.17 -17.15
N ARG A 17 3.80 -5.63 -17.37
CA ARG A 17 2.59 -5.11 -16.77
C ARG A 17 2.54 -5.32 -15.25
N GLU A 18 2.90 -6.50 -14.75
CA GLU A 18 2.95 -6.77 -13.30
C GLU A 18 4.04 -5.92 -12.63
N ARG A 19 5.18 -5.76 -13.30
CA ARG A 19 6.25 -4.86 -12.87
C ARG A 19 5.77 -3.40 -12.81
N ALA A 20 5.08 -2.91 -13.85
CA ALA A 20 4.53 -1.57 -13.88
C ALA A 20 3.46 -1.34 -12.80
N LEU A 21 2.63 -2.35 -12.53
CA LEU A 21 1.61 -2.30 -11.47
C LEU A 21 2.25 -2.22 -10.07
N ARG A 22 3.31 -2.98 -9.80
CA ARG A 22 4.03 -2.91 -8.52
C ARG A 22 4.71 -1.55 -8.31
N ILE A 23 5.31 -1.00 -9.36
CA ILE A 23 5.91 0.35 -9.33
C ILE A 23 4.82 1.41 -9.11
N GLU A 24 3.69 1.29 -9.78
CA GLU A 24 2.57 2.22 -9.64
C GLU A 24 1.94 2.14 -8.24
N LEU A 25 1.65 0.93 -7.75
CA LEU A 25 1.20 0.68 -6.38
C LEU A 25 2.19 1.29 -5.39
N GLY A 26 3.48 1.14 -5.66
CA GLY A 26 4.51 1.72 -4.82
C GLY A 26 4.55 3.24 -4.80
N LYS A 27 4.58 3.88 -5.97
CA LYS A 27 4.48 5.34 -6.12
C LYS A 27 3.24 5.89 -5.43
N ARG A 28 2.14 5.15 -5.54
CA ARG A 28 0.85 5.48 -4.95
C ARG A 28 0.85 5.37 -3.43
N THR A 29 1.43 4.31 -2.87
CA THR A 29 1.66 4.20 -1.42
C THR A 29 2.55 5.34 -0.92
N VAL A 30 3.66 5.69 -1.58
CA VAL A 30 4.47 6.86 -1.21
C VAL A 30 3.67 8.16 -1.30
N CYS A 31 2.91 8.37 -2.38
CA CYS A 31 2.12 9.59 -2.56
C CYS A 31 0.96 9.70 -1.58
N ALA A 32 0.34 8.57 -1.24
CA ALA A 32 -0.76 8.48 -0.29
C ALA A 32 -0.26 8.67 1.14
N GLU A 33 0.83 8.00 1.55
CA GLU A 33 1.51 8.23 2.82
C GLU A 33 1.96 9.70 2.92
N ALA A 34 2.66 10.24 1.92
CA ALA A 34 3.11 11.65 1.92
C ALA A 34 1.96 12.69 1.97
N ARG A 35 0.74 12.33 1.55
CA ARG A 35 -0.45 13.19 1.67
C ARG A 35 -1.21 12.97 2.98
N ALA A 36 -1.26 11.73 3.47
CA ALA A 36 -1.89 11.35 4.74
C ALA A 36 -1.10 11.83 5.96
N ASP A 37 0.22 11.93 5.82
CA ASP A 37 1.16 12.07 6.93
C ASP A 37 1.51 13.52 7.31
N ARG A 38 0.99 14.52 6.59
CA ARG A 38 1.48 15.89 6.76
C ARG A 38 1.20 16.47 8.14
N GLU A 39 0.17 16.00 8.85
CA GLU A 39 -0.11 16.41 10.24
C GLU A 39 0.41 15.41 11.28
N TYR A 40 0.49 14.12 10.95
CA TYR A 40 0.81 13.06 11.92
C TYR A 40 2.31 12.76 12.06
N GLN A 41 3.12 12.97 11.01
CA GLN A 41 4.58 12.81 11.07
C GLN A 41 5.31 13.96 11.78
N VAL A 42 4.69 15.12 11.95
CA VAL A 42 5.34 16.30 12.54
C VAL A 42 5.73 16.06 14.02
N ALA A 43 5.05 15.13 14.72
CA ALA A 43 5.17 14.98 16.17
C ALA A 43 6.09 13.84 16.65
N LEU A 44 6.50 12.89 15.80
CA LEU A 44 7.05 11.60 16.28
C LEU A 44 8.52 11.33 15.93
N ASP A 45 9.06 11.98 14.90
CA ASP A 45 10.44 11.76 14.44
C ASP A 45 11.43 12.80 14.96
N THR A 46 12.68 12.38 15.17
CA THR A 46 13.78 13.33 15.37
C THR A 46 13.97 14.20 14.13
N GLU A 47 14.47 15.42 14.30
CA GLU A 47 14.72 16.31 13.16
C GLU A 47 15.70 15.72 12.15
N TYR A 48 16.72 15.00 12.64
CA TYR A 48 17.66 14.25 11.80
C TYR A 48 16.95 13.18 10.97
N ALA A 49 16.17 12.31 11.62
CA ALA A 49 15.44 11.25 10.93
C ALA A 49 14.50 11.83 9.88
N ARG A 50 13.83 12.94 10.18
CA ARG A 50 12.95 13.66 9.26
C ARG A 50 13.69 14.14 8.02
N GLN A 51 14.76 14.93 8.19
CA GLN A 51 15.53 15.50 7.08
C GLN A 51 16.14 14.41 6.20
N MET A 52 16.75 13.39 6.82
CA MET A 52 17.36 12.29 6.09
C MET A 52 16.31 11.43 5.39
N GLY A 53 15.20 11.15 6.06
CA GLY A 53 14.10 10.41 5.48
C GLY A 53 13.45 11.14 4.30
N ASP A 54 13.31 12.48 4.36
CA ASP A 54 12.82 13.28 3.22
C ASP A 54 13.74 13.20 2.00
N GLN A 55 15.06 13.17 2.21
CA GLN A 55 16.04 12.95 1.14
C GLN A 55 15.87 11.56 0.52
N ILE A 56 15.72 10.52 1.34
CA ILE A 56 15.50 9.14 0.88
C ILE A 56 14.17 9.03 0.12
N SER A 57 13.08 9.57 0.66
CA SER A 57 11.77 9.59 -0.01
C SER A 57 11.82 10.37 -1.33
N LYS A 58 12.64 11.42 -1.43
CA LYS A 58 12.88 12.12 -2.70
C LYS A 58 13.56 11.20 -3.72
N LEU A 59 14.61 10.48 -3.34
CA LEU A 59 15.28 9.52 -4.22
C LEU A 59 14.30 8.44 -4.71
N MET A 60 13.44 7.93 -3.82
CA MET A 60 12.41 6.95 -4.19
C MET A 60 11.40 7.51 -5.20
N ARG A 61 10.95 8.76 -5.02
CA ARG A 61 10.05 9.43 -5.98
C ARG A 61 10.71 9.70 -7.33
N GLU A 62 12.02 9.91 -7.34
CA GLU A 62 12.84 10.05 -8.56
C GLU A 62 13.22 8.70 -9.19
N GLU A 63 12.70 7.57 -8.68
CA GLU A 63 13.02 6.20 -9.12
C GLU A 63 14.50 5.81 -8.95
N ARG A 64 15.25 6.56 -8.13
CA ARG A 64 16.66 6.31 -7.82
C ARG A 64 16.77 5.32 -6.65
N LEU A 65 16.16 4.15 -6.81
CA LEU A 65 15.96 3.16 -5.74
C LEU A 65 17.29 2.59 -5.21
N GLU A 66 18.27 2.37 -6.08
CA GLU A 66 19.61 1.92 -5.66
C GLU A 66 20.32 2.92 -4.75
N GLU A 67 20.21 4.21 -5.05
CA GLU A 67 20.78 5.26 -4.22
C GLU A 67 20.05 5.36 -2.88
N ALA A 68 18.71 5.24 -2.90
CA ALA A 68 17.90 5.20 -1.69
C ALA A 68 18.28 4.01 -0.80
N ARG A 69 18.47 2.81 -1.37
CA ARG A 69 18.93 1.60 -0.65
C ARG A 69 20.30 1.80 -0.01
N LYS A 70 21.25 2.33 -0.78
CA LYS A 70 22.61 2.57 -0.28
C LYS A 70 22.60 3.54 0.89
N LEU A 71 21.83 4.63 0.78
CA LEU A 71 21.71 5.61 1.85
C LEU A 71 21.00 5.02 3.08
N LEU A 72 19.89 4.29 2.89
CA LEU A 72 19.19 3.58 3.97
C LEU A 72 20.10 2.58 4.70
N ALA A 73 20.91 1.81 3.97
CA ALA A 73 21.86 0.87 4.57
C ALA A 73 22.89 1.59 5.46
N GLN A 74 23.41 2.75 5.02
CA GLN A 74 24.30 3.58 5.83
C GLN A 74 23.60 4.11 7.08
N GLU A 75 22.38 4.61 6.95
CA GLU A 75 21.64 5.20 8.05
C GLU A 75 21.17 4.17 9.07
N LEU A 76 20.70 3.00 8.62
CA LEU A 76 20.36 1.87 9.50
C LEU A 76 21.57 1.27 10.19
N SER A 77 22.79 1.37 9.62
CA SER A 77 24.01 0.93 10.33
C SER A 77 24.33 1.80 11.56
N LYS A 78 23.99 3.10 11.51
CA LYS A 78 24.20 4.06 12.61
C LYS A 78 23.00 4.11 13.56
N HIS A 79 21.81 3.99 13.00
CA HIS A 79 20.52 4.15 13.68
C HIS A 79 19.59 2.95 13.41
N PRO A 80 19.96 1.74 13.84
CA PRO A 80 19.26 0.49 13.49
C PRO A 80 17.83 0.40 14.04
N ARG A 81 17.44 1.31 14.94
CA ARG A 81 16.15 1.33 15.63
C ARG A 81 15.35 2.60 15.34
N GLU A 82 15.74 3.34 14.30
CA GLU A 82 15.02 4.53 13.86
C GLU A 82 13.82 4.11 13.01
N LEU A 83 12.61 4.41 13.49
CA LEU A 83 11.37 3.86 12.93
C LEU A 83 11.14 4.35 11.50
N ARG A 84 11.44 5.61 11.23
CA ARG A 84 11.33 6.18 9.87
C ARG A 84 12.24 5.47 8.87
N PHE A 85 13.47 5.12 9.25
CA PHE A 85 14.39 4.43 8.33
C PHE A 85 13.99 2.98 8.10
N LEU A 86 13.51 2.29 9.15
CA LEU A 86 12.97 0.93 9.01
C LEU A 86 11.74 0.92 8.10
N ASN A 87 10.84 1.89 8.28
CA ASN A 87 9.67 2.10 7.44
C ASN A 87 10.05 2.31 5.97
N LEU A 88 10.99 3.23 5.70
CA LEU A 88 11.46 3.50 4.34
C LEU A 88 12.15 2.28 3.71
N GLN A 89 12.90 1.50 4.49
CA GLN A 89 13.50 0.25 4.01
C GLN A 89 12.44 -0.79 3.64
N THR A 90 11.35 -0.91 4.42
CA THR A 90 10.22 -1.74 4.05
C THR A 90 9.61 -1.30 2.72
N LEU A 91 9.33 -0.01 2.55
CA LEU A 91 8.76 0.53 1.31
C LEU A 91 9.65 0.27 0.10
N VAL A 92 10.95 0.51 0.22
CA VAL A 92 11.90 0.21 -0.86
C VAL A 92 11.89 -1.27 -1.20
N GLY A 93 11.85 -2.17 -0.21
CA GLY A 93 11.72 -3.61 -0.43
C GLY A 93 10.40 -4.02 -1.10
N LEU A 94 9.30 -3.30 -0.85
CA LEU A 94 8.02 -3.51 -1.55
C LEU A 94 8.08 -3.03 -3.01
N TYR A 95 8.91 -2.03 -3.33
CA TYR A 95 8.95 -1.41 -4.67
C TYR A 95 9.92 -2.07 -5.62
N ASP A 96 11.09 -2.46 -5.12
CA ASP A 96 12.17 -2.98 -5.95
C ASP A 96 12.32 -4.48 -5.74
N HIS A 97 11.29 -5.22 -6.15
CA HIS A 97 11.39 -6.67 -6.31
C HIS A 97 10.66 -7.16 -7.57
N PRO A 98 11.39 -7.34 -8.69
CA PRO A 98 10.81 -7.91 -9.91
C PRO A 98 10.38 -9.38 -9.72
N SER A 99 10.97 -10.11 -8.76
CA SER A 99 10.70 -11.54 -8.53
C SER A 99 9.55 -11.86 -7.55
N GLY A 100 9.00 -10.86 -6.86
CA GLY A 100 7.93 -11.08 -5.86
C GLY A 100 8.41 -11.66 -4.51
N ASP A 101 9.71 -11.62 -4.24
CA ASP A 101 10.25 -11.94 -2.92
C ASP A 101 10.15 -10.71 -2.02
N PHE A 102 9.15 -10.70 -1.13
CA PHE A 102 8.93 -9.62 -0.16
C PHE A 102 9.52 -9.93 1.22
N SER A 103 10.42 -10.93 1.32
CA SER A 103 10.96 -11.39 2.61
C SER A 103 11.71 -10.29 3.37
N GLU A 104 12.50 -9.48 2.68
CA GLU A 104 13.22 -8.36 3.27
C GLU A 104 12.27 -7.26 3.74
N ALA A 105 11.29 -6.88 2.91
CA ALA A 105 10.27 -5.90 3.29
C ALA A 105 9.49 -6.35 4.54
N GLN A 106 9.09 -7.62 4.59
CA GLN A 106 8.40 -8.20 5.74
C GLN A 106 9.27 -8.25 6.99
N LYS A 107 10.58 -8.51 6.84
CA LYS A 107 11.53 -8.48 7.95
C LYS A 107 11.57 -7.08 8.56
N TYR A 108 11.74 -6.03 7.75
CA TYR A 108 11.76 -4.65 8.25
C TYR A 108 10.40 -4.18 8.76
N ALA A 109 9.29 -4.67 8.19
CA ALA A 109 7.95 -4.34 8.68
C ALA A 109 7.74 -4.93 10.09
N ARG A 110 8.10 -6.21 10.31
CA ARG A 110 8.07 -6.83 11.65
C ARG A 110 8.96 -6.10 12.64
N LEU A 111 10.19 -5.77 12.24
CA LEU A 111 11.12 -5.03 13.10
C LEU A 111 10.59 -3.62 13.44
N THR A 112 9.95 -2.93 12.49
CA THR A 112 9.27 -1.66 12.73
C THR A 112 8.15 -1.83 13.76
N MET A 113 7.30 -2.86 13.60
CA MET A 113 6.22 -3.15 14.54
C MET A 113 6.74 -3.41 15.95
N GLU A 114 7.75 -4.27 16.10
CA GLU A 114 8.36 -4.60 17.40
C GLU A 114 8.88 -3.36 18.11
N ILE A 115 9.69 -2.54 17.43
CA ILE A 115 10.26 -1.32 18.02
C ILE A 115 9.16 -0.27 18.28
N ALA A 116 8.14 -0.19 17.43
CA ALA A 116 7.03 0.75 17.61
C ALA A 116 6.16 0.37 18.81
N VAL A 117 5.96 -0.92 19.09
CA VAL A 117 5.31 -1.40 20.33
C VAL A 117 6.14 -1.01 21.55
N GLU A 118 7.44 -1.29 21.52
CA GLU A 118 8.36 -0.95 22.63
C GLU A 118 8.38 0.56 22.92
N LYS A 119 8.30 1.39 21.88
CA LYS A 119 8.27 2.86 22.00
C LYS A 119 6.87 3.44 22.27
N GLY A 120 5.82 2.62 22.30
CA GLY A 120 4.43 3.09 22.42
C GLY A 120 3.99 3.97 21.25
N ASN A 121 4.60 3.79 20.07
CA ASN A 121 4.33 4.60 18.88
C ASN A 121 3.25 3.94 18.01
N SER A 122 1.98 4.31 18.26
CA SER A 122 0.83 3.76 17.54
C SER A 122 0.88 3.99 16.03
N HIS A 123 1.43 5.13 15.57
CA HIS A 123 1.58 5.42 14.14
C HIS A 123 2.35 4.31 13.42
N TYR A 124 3.58 4.06 13.88
CA TYR A 124 4.45 3.09 13.23
C TYR A 124 3.97 1.65 13.44
N GLN A 125 3.19 1.37 14.49
CA GLN A 125 2.50 0.08 14.60
C GLN A 125 1.48 -0.09 13.46
N GLN A 126 0.65 0.92 13.20
CA GLN A 126 -0.34 0.87 12.12
C GLN A 126 0.33 0.81 10.75
N THR A 127 1.36 1.63 10.52
CA THR A 127 2.10 1.64 9.25
C THR A 127 2.79 0.31 8.99
N ALA A 128 3.43 -0.28 10.00
CA ALA A 128 4.03 -1.60 9.89
C ALA A 128 3.00 -2.69 9.56
N LEU A 129 1.85 -2.70 10.22
CA LEU A 129 0.75 -3.61 9.91
C LEU A 129 0.23 -3.41 8.47
N CYS A 130 0.09 -2.16 8.01
CA CYS A 130 -0.27 -1.89 6.63
C CYS A 130 0.77 -2.44 5.65
N HIS A 131 2.06 -2.28 5.91
CA HIS A 131 3.11 -2.83 5.02
C HIS A 131 3.13 -4.35 5.01
N MET A 132 2.89 -5.00 6.16
CA MET A 132 2.71 -6.45 6.23
C MET A 132 1.49 -6.90 5.41
N GLY A 133 0.40 -6.13 5.46
CA GLY A 133 -0.81 -6.37 4.67
C GLY A 133 -0.58 -6.21 3.17
N ILE A 134 0.21 -5.20 2.75
CA ILE A 134 0.58 -4.98 1.34
C ILE A 134 1.44 -6.14 0.84
N ALA A 135 2.50 -6.50 1.58
CA ALA A 135 3.33 -7.65 1.24
C ALA A 135 2.50 -8.93 1.08
N ALA A 136 1.59 -9.19 2.01
CA ALA A 136 0.70 -10.34 1.97
C ALA A 136 -0.23 -10.32 0.74
N GLN A 137 -0.77 -9.15 0.39
CA GLN A 137 -1.62 -8.99 -0.80
C GLN A 137 -0.84 -9.29 -2.07
N LEU A 138 0.39 -8.78 -2.18
CA LEU A 138 1.27 -9.02 -3.32
C LEU A 138 1.70 -10.50 -3.45
N GLU A 139 1.76 -11.22 -2.33
CA GLU A 139 1.98 -12.68 -2.30
C GLU A 139 0.70 -13.51 -2.54
N GLY A 140 -0.45 -12.88 -2.78
CA GLY A 140 -1.74 -13.56 -2.95
C GLY A 140 -2.36 -14.10 -1.64
N LYS A 141 -1.82 -13.73 -0.47
CA LYS A 141 -2.35 -14.08 0.85
C LYS A 141 -3.48 -13.12 1.26
N THR A 142 -4.53 -13.08 0.44
CA THR A 142 -5.59 -12.07 0.50
C THR A 142 -6.27 -11.95 1.86
N GLN A 143 -6.58 -13.06 2.54
CA GLN A 143 -7.23 -13.03 3.86
C GLN A 143 -6.29 -12.51 4.96
N TYR A 144 -5.01 -12.86 4.90
CA TYR A 144 -4.03 -12.36 5.86
C TYR A 144 -3.82 -10.85 5.69
N SER A 145 -3.81 -10.35 4.44
CA SER A 145 -3.78 -8.92 4.15
C SER A 145 -4.94 -8.16 4.80
N LEU A 146 -6.18 -8.65 4.65
CA LEU A 146 -7.35 -8.05 5.29
C LEU A 146 -7.21 -7.99 6.81
N MET A 147 -6.75 -9.08 7.43
CA MET A 147 -6.54 -9.12 8.89
C MET A 147 -5.53 -8.05 9.34
N MET A 148 -4.45 -7.84 8.59
CA MET A 148 -3.45 -6.83 8.93
C MET A 148 -4.01 -5.40 8.80
N TYR A 149 -4.78 -5.12 7.74
CA TYR A 149 -5.40 -3.80 7.57
C TYR A 149 -6.46 -3.51 8.65
N LEU A 150 -7.28 -4.50 9.02
CA LEU A 150 -8.25 -4.37 10.11
C LEU A 150 -7.56 -4.19 11.47
N ALA A 151 -6.44 -4.89 11.70
CA ALA A 151 -5.63 -4.72 12.90
C ALA A 151 -4.99 -3.32 12.96
N ALA A 152 -4.50 -2.80 11.83
CA ALA A 152 -3.99 -1.45 11.76
C ALA A 152 -5.11 -0.43 12.05
N TYR A 153 -6.29 -0.60 11.46
CA TYR A 153 -7.44 0.28 11.69
C TYR A 153 -7.95 0.26 13.14
N SER A 154 -7.81 -0.86 13.87
CA SER A 154 -8.31 -0.97 15.24
C SER A 154 -7.46 -0.22 16.28
N ILE A 155 -6.21 0.08 15.97
CA ILE A 155 -5.29 0.84 16.86
C ILE A 155 -5.73 2.31 16.95
N ASP A 156 -5.90 2.97 15.81
CA ASP A 156 -6.42 4.33 15.72
C ASP A 156 -7.29 4.45 14.46
N LYS A 157 -8.58 4.67 14.68
CA LYS A 157 -9.59 4.75 13.62
C LYS A 157 -9.56 6.07 12.85
N SER A 158 -8.80 7.07 13.31
CA SER A 158 -8.58 8.34 12.62
C SER A 158 -7.41 8.30 11.64
N TYR A 159 -6.56 7.27 11.71
CA TYR A 159 -5.47 7.13 10.76
C TYR A 159 -6.00 6.62 9.40
N ILE A 160 -5.72 7.39 8.35
CA ILE A 160 -6.37 7.18 7.05
C ILE A 160 -5.74 6.09 6.18
N VAL A 161 -4.47 5.73 6.41
CA VAL A 161 -3.75 4.75 5.58
C VAL A 161 -4.38 3.34 5.66
N PRO A 162 -4.72 2.79 6.85
CA PRO A 162 -5.47 1.53 6.94
C PRO A 162 -6.82 1.56 6.20
N ILE A 163 -7.53 2.69 6.27
CA ILE A 163 -8.84 2.88 5.63
C ILE A 163 -8.71 2.81 4.11
N GLN A 164 -7.69 3.47 3.56
CA GLN A 164 -7.38 3.41 2.12
C GLN A 164 -7.05 1.99 1.67
N ASN A 165 -6.22 1.28 2.44
CA ASN A 165 -5.84 -0.10 2.14
C ASN A 165 -7.05 -1.06 2.22
N LEU A 166 -7.98 -0.84 3.16
CA LEU A 166 -9.24 -1.58 3.22
C LEU A 166 -10.11 -1.28 2.00
N ALA A 167 -10.30 -0.01 1.64
CA ALA A 167 -11.07 0.37 0.47
C ALA A 167 -10.51 -0.28 -0.81
N GLY A 168 -9.18 -0.26 -0.98
CA GLY A 168 -8.49 -0.92 -2.08
C GLY A 168 -8.65 -2.44 -2.06
N TRP A 169 -8.49 -3.06 -0.89
CA TRP A 169 -8.67 -4.51 -0.72
C TRP A 169 -10.08 -4.93 -1.17
N TYR A 170 -11.14 -4.29 -0.65
CA TYR A 170 -12.53 -4.60 -1.02
C TYR A 170 -12.79 -4.37 -2.51
N ALA A 171 -12.25 -3.28 -3.07
CA ALA A 171 -12.35 -3.00 -4.50
C ALA A 171 -11.72 -4.13 -5.33
N THR A 172 -10.51 -4.59 -5.00
CA THR A 172 -9.84 -5.70 -5.73
C THR A 172 -10.56 -7.05 -5.64
N GLN A 173 -11.49 -7.21 -4.71
CA GLN A 173 -12.34 -8.40 -4.60
C GLN A 173 -13.69 -8.24 -5.32
N GLY A 174 -13.93 -7.11 -6.00
CA GLY A 174 -15.21 -6.76 -6.60
C GLY A 174 -16.31 -6.41 -5.60
N GLN A 175 -15.97 -6.20 -4.32
CA GLN A 175 -16.90 -5.86 -3.24
C GLN A 175 -17.05 -4.34 -3.16
N LEU A 176 -17.68 -3.76 -4.18
CA LEU A 176 -17.70 -2.31 -4.40
C LEU A 176 -18.50 -1.56 -3.33
N GLU A 177 -19.58 -2.15 -2.81
CA GLU A 177 -20.37 -1.54 -1.73
C GLU A 177 -19.52 -1.37 -0.46
N ASP A 178 -18.75 -2.40 -0.09
CA ASP A 178 -17.86 -2.36 1.07
C ASP A 178 -16.71 -1.37 0.83
N ALA A 179 -16.15 -1.34 -0.37
CA ALA A 179 -15.13 -0.34 -0.74
C ALA A 179 -15.67 1.09 -0.59
N MET A 180 -16.93 1.34 -1.00
CA MET A 180 -17.58 2.65 -0.85
C MET A 180 -17.76 3.04 0.62
N LEU A 181 -18.09 2.10 1.51
CA LEU A 181 -18.19 2.38 2.96
C LEU A 181 -16.85 2.85 3.54
N TRP A 182 -15.73 2.28 3.09
CA TRP A 182 -14.40 2.73 3.52
C TRP A 182 -14.01 4.08 2.92
N ILE A 183 -14.40 4.36 1.66
CA ILE A 183 -14.22 5.70 1.05
C ILE A 183 -15.03 6.76 1.79
N ASP A 184 -16.27 6.45 2.18
CA ASP A 184 -17.11 7.34 2.98
C ASP A 184 -16.42 7.69 4.30
N ARG A 185 -15.93 6.67 5.00
CA ARG A 185 -15.19 6.87 6.26
C ARG A 185 -13.90 7.68 6.08
N LEU A 186 -13.18 7.47 4.99
CA LEU A 186 -11.99 8.25 4.64
C LEU A 186 -12.33 9.74 4.49
N LEU A 187 -13.43 10.05 3.81
CA LEU A 187 -13.90 11.41 3.58
C LEU A 187 -14.56 12.03 4.83
N GLU A 188 -15.09 11.23 5.74
CA GLU A 188 -15.55 11.72 7.06
C GLU A 188 -14.38 12.21 7.91
N ILE A 189 -13.26 11.48 7.88
CA ILE A 189 -12.06 11.80 8.67
C ILE A 189 -11.24 12.91 8.04
N SER A 190 -11.08 12.88 6.71
CA SER A 190 -10.29 13.86 5.98
C SER A 190 -11.04 14.34 4.73
N PRO A 191 -12.05 15.22 4.89
CA PRO A 191 -12.91 15.69 3.80
C PRO A 191 -12.16 16.31 2.62
N ASP A 192 -11.04 16.99 2.90
CA ASP A 192 -10.23 17.72 1.93
C ASP A 192 -9.04 16.89 1.39
N TRP A 193 -8.95 15.60 1.71
CA TRP A 193 -7.82 14.76 1.31
C TRP A 193 -7.71 14.65 -0.23
N GLN A 194 -8.81 14.24 -0.87
CA GLN A 194 -9.00 14.16 -2.31
C GLN A 194 -10.50 14.20 -2.63
N THR A 195 -10.87 14.53 -3.86
CA THR A 195 -12.29 14.40 -4.24
C THR A 195 -12.68 12.92 -4.26
N ARG A 196 -13.92 12.60 -3.91
CA ARG A 196 -14.45 11.22 -3.98
C ARG A 196 -14.14 10.54 -5.31
N ASN A 197 -14.27 11.28 -6.42
CA ASN A 197 -14.02 10.73 -7.75
C ASN A 197 -12.54 10.40 -7.95
N ASP A 198 -11.62 11.23 -7.45
CA ASP A 198 -10.19 10.94 -7.53
C ASP A 198 -9.83 9.69 -6.71
N ILE A 199 -10.47 9.51 -5.54
CA ILE A 199 -10.28 8.31 -4.69
C ILE A 199 -10.80 7.07 -5.40
N ILE A 200 -12.02 7.13 -5.97
CA ILE A 200 -12.61 6.03 -6.72
C ILE A 200 -11.75 5.69 -7.93
N ASP A 201 -11.36 6.68 -8.73
CA ASP A 201 -10.50 6.49 -9.89
C ASP A 201 -9.15 5.87 -9.48
N TYR A 202 -8.55 6.31 -8.37
CA TYR A 202 -7.33 5.74 -7.84
C TYR A 202 -7.51 4.27 -7.42
N LEU A 203 -8.56 3.94 -6.68
CA LEU A 203 -8.82 2.59 -6.15
C LEU A 203 -9.26 1.61 -7.24
N LEU A 204 -9.98 2.09 -8.27
CA LEU A 204 -10.47 1.27 -9.36
C LEU A 204 -9.45 1.10 -10.50
N LYS A 205 -8.41 1.93 -10.57
CA LYS A 205 -7.40 1.87 -11.64
C LYS A 205 -6.54 0.61 -11.61
N ASP A 206 -6.41 -0.08 -10.48
CA ASP A 206 -5.58 -1.28 -10.35
C ASP A 206 -6.31 -2.55 -10.82
N GLU A 207 -7.63 -2.64 -10.60
CA GLU A 207 -8.50 -3.61 -11.26
C GLU A 207 -8.82 -3.22 -12.73
N ALA A 208 -8.65 -1.95 -13.12
CA ALA A 208 -9.16 -1.41 -14.38
C ALA A 208 -8.58 -2.07 -15.63
N ILE A 209 -7.32 -2.55 -15.63
CA ILE A 209 -6.77 -3.16 -16.86
C ILE A 209 -7.41 -4.56 -17.12
N ASN A 210 -8.08 -5.18 -16.14
CA ASN A 210 -8.89 -6.40 -16.36
C ASN A 210 -10.42 -6.19 -16.23
N ASN A 211 -10.91 -5.20 -15.47
CA ASN A 211 -12.34 -4.92 -15.32
C ASN A 211 -12.97 -4.03 -16.40
N LEU A 212 -12.16 -3.33 -17.21
CA LEU A 212 -12.64 -2.53 -18.35
C LEU A 212 -13.35 -3.35 -19.45
N ARG A 213 -13.29 -4.69 -19.43
CA ARG A 213 -13.97 -5.53 -20.42
C ARG A 213 -15.22 -6.26 -19.91
N LYS A 214 -15.55 -6.25 -18.60
CA LYS A 214 -16.59 -7.16 -18.08
C LYS A 214 -17.54 -6.64 -17.00
N HIS A 215 -17.38 -5.45 -16.42
CA HIS A 215 -18.27 -5.03 -15.33
C HIS A 215 -19.64 -4.47 -15.80
N LYS A 216 -20.42 -5.32 -16.48
CA LYS A 216 -21.75 -5.06 -17.03
C LYS A 216 -22.77 -4.62 -15.96
N ARG A 217 -22.60 -5.10 -14.72
CA ARG A 217 -23.49 -4.83 -13.59
C ARG A 217 -23.48 -3.36 -13.14
N PHE A 218 -22.32 -2.71 -13.16
CA PHE A 218 -22.19 -1.29 -12.81
C PHE A 218 -22.79 -0.39 -13.89
N VAL A 219 -22.59 -0.72 -15.17
CA VAL A 219 -23.23 0.00 -16.29
C VAL A 219 -24.76 -0.12 -16.19
N GLU A 220 -25.27 -1.31 -15.87
CA GLU A 220 -26.71 -1.54 -15.72
C GLU A 220 -27.29 -0.83 -14.48
N GLU A 221 -26.62 -0.84 -13.32
CA GLU A 221 -27.10 -0.16 -12.11
C GLU A 221 -27.10 1.36 -12.24
N VAL A 222 -26.06 1.94 -12.83
CA VAL A 222 -26.01 3.38 -13.10
C VAL A 222 -27.07 3.77 -14.13
N SER A 223 -27.24 2.97 -15.19
CA SER A 223 -28.27 3.20 -16.20
C SER A 223 -29.68 3.10 -15.63
N ASN A 224 -29.92 2.18 -14.69
CA ASN A 224 -31.23 2.00 -14.05
C ASN A 224 -31.53 3.13 -13.07
N LYS A 225 -30.54 3.63 -12.31
CA LYS A 225 -30.69 4.82 -11.45
C LYS A 225 -30.99 6.10 -12.23
N ILE A 226 -30.41 6.27 -13.42
CA ILE A 226 -30.70 7.42 -14.31
C ILE A 226 -32.12 7.33 -14.90
N LYS A 227 -32.60 6.12 -15.21
CA LYS A 227 -33.96 5.91 -15.72
C LYS A 227 -35.04 6.12 -14.66
N SER A 228 -34.75 5.79 -13.39
CA SER A 228 -35.70 5.99 -12.29
C SER A 228 -35.78 7.44 -11.81
N SER A 229 -34.70 8.23 -11.92
CA SER A 229 -34.71 9.66 -11.57
C SER A 229 -35.42 10.53 -12.60
N LYS A 230 -35.46 10.13 -13.86
CA LYS A 230 -36.20 10.83 -14.94
C LYS A 230 -37.70 10.52 -14.98
N ARG A 231 -38.20 9.66 -14.09
CA ARG A 231 -39.62 9.26 -13.98
C ARG A 231 -40.30 9.86 -12.73
N LYS A 232 -39.62 10.72 -11.99
CA LYS A 232 -40.21 11.63 -10.99
C LYS A 232 -40.22 13.04 -11.55
#